data_AF-A0A382VGM0-F1
#
_entry.id   AF-A0A382VGM0-F1
#
_cell.length_a   1.000
_cell.length_b   1.000
_cell.length_c   1.000
_cell.angle_alpha   90.00
_cell.angle_beta   90.00
_cell.angle_gamma   90.00
#
_symmetry.space_group_name_H-M   'P 1'
#
loop_
_entity.id
_entity.type
_entity.pdbx_description
1 polymer ?
#
loop_
_entity_poly.entity_id
_entity_poly.type
_entity_poly.pdbx_seq_one_letter_code
_entity_poly.pdbx_strand_id
1 'polypeptide(L)'
;MEINKKKISNINLLIIFLLILALLSYVIINKFQKNKDQALALEPISINLLTSVHPDLSWNFQPVEPKIVVTPGEVITVEYIVENLGNIETTGIATFVYFPNQFGNYISKINCFCYDAQTLKPK
;
A
#
# COMPACT_ATOMS: atom_id res chain seq x y z
N MET A 1 -21.04 -70.28 13.76
CA MET A 1 -21.02 -68.89 14.25
C MET A 1 -20.62 -68.01 13.07
N GLU A 2 -21.59 -67.61 12.27
CA GLU A 2 -21.34 -66.87 11.03
C GLU A 2 -20.99 -65.42 11.33
N ILE A 3 -19.75 -65.07 11.03
CA ILE A 3 -19.25 -63.71 11.05
C ILE A 3 -19.95 -62.98 9.90
N ASN A 4 -20.97 -62.18 10.22
CA ASN A 4 -21.63 -61.28 9.28
C ASN A 4 -20.62 -60.20 8.85
N LYS A 5 -19.85 -60.48 7.79
CA LYS A 5 -19.06 -59.49 7.07
C LYS A 5 -20.04 -58.56 6.35
N LYS A 6 -20.54 -57.58 7.10
CA LYS A 6 -21.41 -56.49 6.63
C LYS A 6 -20.77 -55.90 5.38
N LYS A 7 -21.39 -56.16 4.23
CA LYS A 7 -20.99 -55.66 2.90
C LYS A 7 -21.10 -54.15 2.94
N ILE A 8 -20.02 -53.48 3.37
CA ILE A 8 -19.87 -52.03 3.29
C ILE A 8 -20.08 -51.69 1.81
N SER A 9 -21.25 -51.14 1.49
CA SER A 9 -21.71 -50.97 0.12
C SER A 9 -20.72 -50.11 -0.66
N ASN A 10 -20.42 -50.48 -1.91
CA ASN A 10 -19.58 -49.70 -2.83
C ASN A 10 -20.00 -48.22 -2.92
N ILE A 11 -21.28 -47.92 -2.66
CA ILE A 11 -21.85 -46.56 -2.58
C ILE A 11 -21.26 -45.75 -1.42
N ASN A 12 -21.10 -46.34 -0.23
CA ASN A 12 -20.55 -45.63 0.93
C ASN A 12 -19.07 -45.27 0.71
N LEU A 13 -18.32 -46.16 0.05
CA LEU A 13 -16.91 -45.90 -0.30
C LEU A 13 -16.80 -44.77 -1.35
N LEU A 14 -17.71 -44.73 -2.32
CA LEU A 14 -17.78 -43.67 -3.33
C LEU A 14 -18.11 -42.30 -2.70
N ILE A 15 -19.05 -42.26 -1.76
CA ILE A 15 -19.41 -41.03 -1.03
C ILE A 15 -18.21 -40.51 -0.23
N ILE A 16 -17.50 -41.39 0.48
CA ILE A 16 -16.29 -41.02 1.23
C ILE A 16 -15.23 -40.45 0.28
N PHE A 17 -15.02 -41.07 -0.88
CA PHE A 17 -14.07 -40.60 -1.88
C PHE A 17 -14.45 -39.22 -2.44
N LEU A 18 -15.73 -38.98 -2.76
CA LEU A 18 -16.21 -37.67 -3.23
C LEU A 18 -16.06 -36.58 -2.16
N LEU A 19 -16.31 -36.90 -0.89
CA LEU A 19 -16.12 -35.96 0.22
C LEU A 19 -14.63 -35.62 0.42
N ILE A 20 -13.74 -36.61 0.32
CA ILE A 20 -12.29 -36.40 0.38
C ILE A 20 -11.82 -35.54 -0.79
N LEU A 21 -12.32 -35.79 -2.00
CA LEU A 21 -11.99 -35.02 -3.19
C LEU A 21 -12.47 -33.57 -3.09
N ALA A 22 -13.67 -33.34 -2.56
CA ALA A 22 -14.21 -32.00 -2.31
C ALA A 22 -13.42 -31.24 -1.23
N LEU A 23 -12.97 -31.93 -0.18
CA LEU A 23 -12.13 -31.33 0.87
C LEU A 23 -10.73 -30.96 0.32
N LEU A 24 -10.12 -31.87 -0.46
CA LEU A 24 -8.84 -31.62 -1.12
C LEU A 24 -8.94 -30.45 -2.11
N SER A 25 -9.99 -30.41 -2.93
CA SER A 25 -10.19 -29.31 -3.87
C SER A 25 -10.41 -27.99 -3.14
N TYR A 26 -11.18 -27.97 -2.05
CA TYR A 26 -11.37 -26.79 -1.21
C TYR A 26 -10.04 -26.27 -0.62
N VAL A 27 -9.20 -27.16 -0.08
CA VAL A 27 -7.89 -26.79 0.46
C VAL A 27 -6.96 -26.26 -0.62
N ILE A 28 -6.95 -26.89 -1.81
CA ILE A 28 -6.14 -26.44 -2.95
C ILE A 28 -6.58 -25.05 -3.42
N ILE A 29 -7.90 -24.82 -3.54
CA ILE A 29 -8.47 -23.53 -3.95
C ILE A 29 -8.09 -22.43 -2.95
N ASN A 30 -8.24 -22.67 -1.65
CA ASN A 30 -7.87 -21.70 -0.62
C ASN A 30 -6.37 -21.38 -0.63
N LYS A 31 -5.52 -22.39 -0.86
CA LYS A 31 -4.06 -22.19 -0.97
C LYS A 31 -3.71 -21.33 -2.19
N PHE A 32 -4.39 -21.55 -3.31
CA PHE A 32 -4.21 -20.75 -4.51
C PHE A 32 -4.66 -19.30 -4.31
N GLN A 33 -5.82 -19.08 -3.68
CA GLN A 33 -6.30 -17.73 -3.34
C GLN A 33 -5.30 -17.00 -2.44
N LYS A 34 -4.84 -17.63 -1.36
CA LYS A 34 -3.85 -17.03 -0.46
C LYS A 34 -2.55 -16.62 -1.17
N ASN A 35 -2.04 -17.47 -2.07
CA ASN A 35 -0.83 -17.15 -2.83
C ASN A 35 -1.03 -15.95 -3.76
N LYS A 36 -2.22 -15.84 -4.37
CA LYS A 36 -2.58 -14.70 -5.23
C LYS A 36 -2.64 -13.40 -4.43
N ASP A 37 -3.30 -13.41 -3.28
CA ASP A 37 -3.42 -12.22 -2.43
C ASP A 37 -2.05 -11.74 -1.93
N GLN A 38 -1.15 -12.67 -1.60
CA GLN A 38 0.23 -12.34 -1.25
C GLN A 38 1.01 -11.72 -2.40
N ALA A 39 0.80 -12.20 -3.63
CA ALA A 39 1.44 -11.60 -4.81
C ALA A 39 0.92 -10.17 -5.07
N LEU A 40 -0.40 -9.96 -4.97
CA LEU A 40 -1.04 -8.64 -5.12
C LEU A 40 -0.59 -7.65 -4.03
N ALA A 41 -0.39 -8.12 -2.79
CA ALA A 41 0.06 -7.29 -1.68
C ALA A 41 1.49 -6.74 -1.85
N LEU A 42 2.28 -7.30 -2.78
CA LEU A 42 3.64 -6.88 -3.09
C LEU A 42 3.73 -6.12 -4.42
N GLU A 43 2.60 -5.89 -5.10
CA GLU A 43 2.61 -5.13 -6.34
C GLU A 43 3.04 -3.67 -6.08
N PRO A 44 3.93 -3.12 -6.92
CA PRO A 44 4.33 -1.73 -6.79
C PRO A 44 3.16 -0.77 -7.00
N ILE A 45 3.09 0.26 -6.16
CA ILE A 45 2.05 1.27 -6.16
C ILE A 45 2.63 2.56 -6.71
N SER A 46 1.92 3.19 -7.64
CA SER A 46 2.28 4.51 -8.13
C SER A 46 1.67 5.61 -7.25
N ILE A 47 2.49 6.58 -6.86
CA ILE A 47 2.07 7.73 -6.05
C ILE A 47 2.41 9.01 -6.82
N ASN A 48 1.44 9.91 -6.92
CA ASN A 48 1.65 11.25 -7.46
C ASN A 48 1.90 12.23 -6.31
N LEU A 49 2.95 13.02 -6.43
CA LEU A 49 3.36 14.01 -5.45
C LEU A 49 2.84 15.38 -5.90
N LEU A 50 1.78 15.82 -5.24
CA LEU A 50 1.14 17.10 -5.53
C LEU A 50 1.64 18.15 -4.55
N THR A 51 1.96 19.33 -5.06
CA THR A 51 2.37 20.49 -4.25
C THR A 51 1.47 21.68 -4.51
N SER A 52 1.28 22.50 -3.49
CA SER A 52 0.64 23.81 -3.59
C SER A 52 1.31 24.77 -2.62
N VAL A 53 1.20 26.05 -2.90
CA VAL A 53 1.76 27.13 -2.09
C VAL A 53 0.64 28.09 -1.74
N HIS A 54 0.66 28.62 -0.52
CA HIS A 54 -0.28 29.66 -0.12
C HIS A 54 -0.09 30.91 -1.00
N PRO A 55 -1.15 31.56 -1.49
CA PRO A 55 -1.03 32.72 -2.40
C PRO A 55 -0.15 33.87 -1.86
N ASP A 56 -0.11 34.05 -0.53
CA ASP A 56 0.70 35.08 0.12
C ASP A 56 2.20 34.74 0.19
N LEU A 57 2.58 33.49 -0.09
CA LEU A 57 3.97 33.08 -0.22
C LEU A 57 4.32 33.03 -1.71
N SER A 58 5.17 33.95 -2.16
CA SER A 58 5.72 33.94 -3.53
C SER A 58 6.80 32.86 -3.67
N TRP A 59 6.50 31.62 -3.27
CA TRP A 59 7.41 30.50 -3.34
C TRP A 59 7.06 29.61 -4.54
N ASN A 60 8.10 29.04 -5.15
CA ASN A 60 7.96 27.89 -6.03
C ASN A 60 8.26 26.64 -5.22
N PHE A 61 7.30 25.73 -5.11
CA PHE A 61 7.43 24.46 -4.38
C PHE A 61 7.05 23.30 -5.28
N GLN A 62 8.02 22.44 -5.56
CA GLN A 62 7.83 21.31 -6.47
C GLN A 62 8.62 20.08 -5.99
N PRO A 63 8.09 18.86 -6.20
CA PRO A 63 8.87 17.65 -6.00
C PRO A 63 9.97 17.55 -7.08
N VAL A 64 11.10 16.93 -6.74
CA VAL A 64 12.11 16.58 -7.74
C VAL A 64 11.54 15.55 -8.71
N GLU A 65 10.83 14.55 -8.18
CA GLU A 65 10.11 13.53 -8.95
C GLU A 65 8.60 13.65 -8.69
N PRO A 66 7.77 14.13 -9.63
CA PRO A 66 6.34 14.32 -9.40
C PRO A 66 5.54 13.02 -9.31
N LYS A 67 6.14 11.90 -9.72
CA LYS A 67 5.53 10.58 -9.69
C LYS A 67 6.58 9.56 -9.31
N ILE A 68 6.27 8.77 -8.30
CA ILE A 68 7.13 7.70 -7.78
C ILE A 68 6.39 6.36 -7.86
N VAL A 69 7.14 5.28 -7.85
CA VAL A 69 6.62 3.91 -7.77
C VAL A 69 7.30 3.25 -6.58
N VAL A 70 6.49 2.70 -5.67
CA VAL A 70 6.97 2.17 -4.38
C VAL A 70 6.39 0.79 -4.15
N THR A 71 7.22 -0.15 -3.72
CA THR A 71 6.74 -1.47 -3.30
C THR A 71 6.31 -1.42 -1.83
N PRO A 72 5.17 -2.03 -1.45
CA PRO A 72 4.76 -2.09 -0.05
C PRO A 72 5.87 -2.63 0.88
N GLY A 73 6.20 -1.87 1.92
CA GLY A 73 7.29 -2.16 2.86
C GLY A 73 8.64 -1.54 2.50
N GLU A 74 8.78 -0.97 1.31
CA GLU A 74 9.95 -0.19 0.91
C GLU A 74 10.02 1.15 1.66
N VAL A 75 11.24 1.56 2.03
CA VAL A 75 11.49 2.88 2.59
C VAL A 75 12.19 3.72 1.54
N ILE A 76 11.56 4.84 1.18
CA ILE A 76 12.09 5.78 0.20
C ILE A 76 12.22 7.18 0.80
N THR A 77 13.12 7.98 0.24
CA THR A 77 13.23 9.42 0.53
C THR A 77 12.70 10.18 -0.67
N VAL A 78 11.85 11.18 -0.41
CA VAL A 78 11.28 12.06 -1.43
C VAL A 78 11.89 13.44 -1.25
N GLU A 79 12.43 13.99 -2.34
CA GLU A 79 13.07 15.31 -2.35
C GLU A 79 12.18 16.36 -2.98
N TYR A 80 12.26 17.58 -2.45
CA TYR A 80 11.53 18.73 -2.93
C TYR A 80 12.46 19.92 -3.09
N ILE A 81 12.15 20.77 -4.07
CA ILE A 81 12.81 22.05 -4.31
C ILE A 81 11.84 23.15 -3.89
N VAL A 82 12.32 24.06 -3.04
CA VAL A 82 11.57 25.23 -2.58
C VAL A 82 12.42 26.48 -2.86
N GLU A 83 11.86 27.43 -3.59
CA GLU A 83 12.54 28.69 -3.90
C GLU A 83 11.64 29.87 -3.56
N ASN A 84 12.16 30.86 -2.84
CA ASN A 84 11.47 32.13 -2.64
C ASN A 84 11.73 33.05 -3.85
N LEU A 85 10.71 33.25 -4.67
CA LEU A 85 10.74 34.12 -5.86
C LEU A 85 10.37 35.57 -5.54
N GLY A 86 10.05 35.87 -4.28
CA GLY A 86 9.78 37.21 -3.80
C GLY A 86 11.05 38.01 -3.54
N ASN A 87 10.86 39.28 -3.16
CA ASN A 87 11.96 40.22 -2.92
C ASN A 87 12.34 40.39 -1.44
N ILE A 88 11.66 39.70 -0.54
CA ILE A 88 11.89 39.76 0.91
C ILE A 88 12.04 38.35 1.48
N GLU A 89 12.73 38.25 2.61
CA GLU A 89 12.76 37.02 3.39
C GLU A 89 11.36 36.70 3.92
N THR A 90 10.95 35.44 3.78
CA THR A 90 9.63 34.97 4.20
C THR A 90 9.77 33.64 4.92
N THR A 91 8.83 33.34 5.82
CA THR A 91 8.80 32.09 6.59
C THR A 91 7.52 31.34 6.28
N GLY A 92 7.64 30.03 6.07
CA GLY A 92 6.52 29.14 5.79
C GLY A 92 6.64 27.83 6.57
N ILE A 93 5.52 27.14 6.74
CA ILE A 93 5.45 25.80 7.32
C ILE A 93 4.75 24.89 6.32
N ALA A 94 5.37 23.78 5.96
CA ALA A 94 4.77 22.80 5.07
C ALA A 94 3.92 21.78 5.85
N THR A 95 2.84 21.34 5.23
CA THR A 95 1.98 20.25 5.72
C THR A 95 1.75 19.26 4.59
N PHE A 96 1.37 18.02 4.92
CA PHE A 96 1.07 17.00 3.92
C PHE A 96 -0.21 16.25 4.27
N VAL A 97 -0.85 15.69 3.25
CA VAL A 97 -2.03 14.84 3.37
C VAL A 97 -1.95 13.71 2.34
N TYR A 98 -2.56 12.57 2.66
CA TYR A 98 -2.74 11.48 1.71
C TYR A 98 -4.11 11.55 1.08
N PHE A 99 -4.20 11.29 -0.22
CA PHE A 99 -5.46 11.19 -0.92
C PHE A 99 -5.59 9.85 -1.65
N PRO A 100 -6.70 9.11 -1.46
CA PRO A 100 -7.73 9.33 -0.44
C PRO A 100 -7.20 9.25 0.99
N ASN A 101 -7.86 9.94 1.92
CA ASN A 101 -7.45 10.08 3.32
C ASN A 101 -7.27 8.74 4.05
N GLN A 102 -8.06 7.72 3.68
CA GLN A 102 -7.96 6.36 4.21
C GLN A 102 -6.58 5.71 4.02
N PHE A 103 -5.76 6.19 3.09
CA PHE A 103 -4.39 5.70 2.91
C PHE A 103 -3.43 6.10 4.03
N GLY A 104 -3.79 7.07 4.88
CA GLY A 104 -2.96 7.45 6.03
C GLY A 104 -2.67 6.29 6.99
N ASN A 105 -3.52 5.27 7.05
CA ASN A 105 -3.31 4.09 7.89
C ASN A 105 -2.24 3.12 7.35
N TYR A 106 -1.86 3.26 6.07
CA TYR A 106 -0.97 2.32 5.38
C TYR A 106 0.40 2.94 5.08
N ILE A 107 0.58 4.24 5.30
CA ILE A 107 1.82 4.95 5.03
C ILE A 107 2.44 5.39 6.35
N SER A 108 3.69 4.99 6.58
CA SER A 108 4.45 5.39 7.75
C SER A 108 5.38 6.56 7.40
N LYS A 109 5.11 7.73 7.99
CA LYS A 109 6.01 8.90 7.90
C LYS A 109 7.15 8.74 8.90
N ILE A 110 8.36 8.48 8.41
CA ILE A 110 9.55 8.34 9.26
C ILE A 110 10.13 9.72 9.61
N ASN A 111 10.30 10.59 8.61
CA ASN A 111 10.81 11.96 8.79
C ASN A 111 10.18 12.91 7.75
N CYS A 112 9.99 14.19 8.08
CA CYS A 112 9.71 15.25 7.11
C CYS A 112 10.07 16.61 7.71
N PHE A 113 10.56 17.51 6.86
CA PHE A 113 10.64 18.96 7.11
C PHE A 113 9.27 19.61 7.38
N CYS A 114 8.19 18.91 7.05
CA CYS A 114 6.82 19.30 7.32
C CYS A 114 6.64 19.55 8.81
N TYR A 115 5.94 20.63 9.15
CA TYR A 115 5.68 21.14 10.50
C TYR A 115 6.83 21.89 11.17
N ASP A 116 7.96 22.06 10.49
CA ASP A 116 9.02 22.97 10.92
C ASP A 116 8.94 24.29 10.14
N ALA A 117 9.16 25.41 10.84
CA ALA A 117 9.23 26.72 10.20
C ALA A 117 10.52 26.83 9.38
N GLN A 118 10.36 27.15 8.09
CA GLN A 118 11.45 27.36 7.17
C GLN A 118 11.47 28.82 6.73
N THR A 119 12.60 29.48 6.91
CA THR A 119 12.80 30.86 6.47
C THR A 119 13.68 30.86 5.24
N LEU A 120 13.18 31.42 4.13
CA LEU A 120 13.88 31.48 2.85
C LEU A 120 14.17 32.92 2.45
N LYS A 121 15.42 33.18 2.11
CA LYS A 121 15.83 34.43 1.46
C LYS A 121 15.40 34.42 0.00
N PRO A 122 15.22 35.61 -0.61
CA PRO A 122 15.07 35.75 -2.05
C PRO A 122 16.16 35.00 -2.82
N LYS A 123 15.79 34.38 -3.94
CA LYS A 123 16.70 33.68 -4.85
C LYS A 123 17.68 34.64 -5.55
#